data_AF-A0A1Q5T8D6-F1
#
_entry.id   AF-A0A1Q5T8D6-F1
#
_cell.length_a   1.000
_cell.length_b   1.000
_cell.length_c   1.000
_cell.angle_alpha   90.00
_cell.angle_beta   90.00
_cell.angle_gamma   90.00
#
_symmetry.space_group_name_H-M   'P 1'
#
loop_
_entity.id
_entity.type
_entity.pdbx_description
1 polymer ?
#
loop_
_entity_poly.entity_id
_entity_poly.type
_entity_poly.pdbx_seq_one_letter_code
_entity_poly.pdbx_strand_id
1 'polypeptide(L)'
;MQITAGLASEIKQDDSAFLEKLPVEIRHRIYELIFEDKVIAFMLSGGPKLRHCVCPSKGQKYHFLGYKIQDGSWCKCLTHDKDSTSKRLPLLLTCRQIYSESVDILWSHNTIHLQIMDSSDFRILSDLKSALSSRSFHAIRLLEISFLHACLDRRIQSLDDEWFDQWTSMWDVVKLAKGLLNIQAWVKMDQVSGNMLTVDQEARLFAPLMELDCMRAFNVEVTWPANEASEALLLDAPFHLVRNDEPIPDKPELVVETVDCSLGSS
;
A
#
# COMPACT_ATOMS: atom_id res chain seq x y z
N MET A 1 -34.61 -34.83 6.34
CA MET A 1 -34.22 -33.63 7.12
C MET A 1 -34.25 -32.45 6.17
N GLN A 2 -35.38 -31.74 6.11
CA GLN A 2 -35.57 -30.56 5.27
C GLN A 2 -35.02 -29.34 6.00
N ILE A 3 -34.08 -28.63 5.39
CA ILE A 3 -33.61 -27.33 5.86
C ILE A 3 -34.63 -26.30 5.37
N THR A 4 -35.48 -25.83 6.27
CA THR A 4 -36.34 -24.67 6.04
C THR A 4 -35.46 -23.42 6.00
N ALA A 5 -35.28 -22.87 4.80
CA ALA A 5 -34.77 -21.52 4.62
C ALA A 5 -35.83 -20.54 5.17
N GLY A 6 -35.68 -20.14 6.43
CA GLY A 6 -36.46 -19.04 6.99
C GLY A 6 -36.14 -17.78 6.19
N LEU A 7 -37.16 -17.19 5.56
CA LEU A 7 -37.11 -15.83 5.03
C LEU A 7 -36.77 -14.89 6.19
N ALA A 8 -35.50 -14.52 6.33
CA ALA A 8 -35.14 -13.37 7.13
C ALA A 8 -35.80 -12.16 6.47
N SER A 9 -36.75 -11.51 7.16
CA SER A 9 -37.32 -10.25 6.69
C SER A 9 -36.18 -9.25 6.54
N GLU A 10 -35.98 -8.72 5.33
CA GLU A 10 -35.03 -7.63 5.11
C GLU A 10 -35.43 -6.45 5.99
N ILE A 11 -34.62 -6.14 7.00
CA ILE A 11 -34.78 -4.94 7.82
C ILE A 11 -34.54 -3.76 6.89
N LYS A 12 -35.52 -2.85 6.76
CA LYS A 12 -35.33 -1.64 5.96
C LYS A 12 -34.27 -0.78 6.65
N GLN A 13 -33.44 -0.12 5.84
CA GLN A 13 -32.35 0.71 6.37
C GLN A 13 -32.84 1.78 7.35
N ASP A 14 -34.05 2.28 7.14
CA ASP A 14 -34.71 3.31 7.96
C ASP A 14 -35.14 2.79 9.35
N ASP A 15 -35.22 1.47 9.55
CA ASP A 15 -35.54 0.85 10.85
C ASP A 15 -34.29 0.68 11.74
N SER A 16 -33.11 1.07 11.25
CA SER A 16 -31.87 1.01 12.01
C SER A 16 -31.83 2.10 13.07
N ALA A 17 -31.96 1.71 14.34
CA ALA A 17 -31.81 2.64 15.47
C ALA A 17 -30.47 3.41 15.44
N PHE A 18 -29.41 2.82 14.87
CA PHE A 18 -28.13 3.49 14.67
C PHE A 18 -28.23 4.65 13.67
N LEU A 19 -28.92 4.46 12.55
CA LEU A 19 -29.06 5.48 11.50
C LEU A 19 -30.17 6.49 11.83
N GLU A 20 -31.22 6.07 12.52
CA GLU A 20 -32.35 6.91 12.88
C GLU A 20 -32.05 7.80 14.09
N LYS A 21 -31.46 7.24 15.15
CA LYS A 21 -31.36 7.93 16.46
C LYS A 21 -30.05 8.69 16.67
N LEU A 22 -28.96 8.27 16.03
CA LEU A 22 -27.69 8.98 16.17
C LEU A 22 -27.58 10.05 15.09
N PRO A 23 -27.29 11.31 15.44
CA PRO A 23 -26.92 12.32 14.45
C PRO A 23 -25.71 11.89 13.61
N VAL A 24 -25.63 12.39 12.37
CA VAL A 24 -24.56 12.01 11.43
C VAL A 24 -23.17 12.32 11.99
N GLU A 25 -23.03 13.36 12.81
CA GLU A 25 -21.79 13.76 13.45
C GLU A 25 -21.30 12.69 14.45
N ILE A 26 -22.22 12.12 15.22
CA ILE A 26 -21.90 11.03 16.15
C ILE A 26 -21.53 9.76 15.38
N ARG A 27 -22.24 9.47 14.29
CA ARG A 27 -21.89 8.34 13.42
C ARG A 27 -20.49 8.51 12.81
N HIS A 28 -20.14 9.72 12.36
CA HIS A 28 -18.80 10.03 11.86
C HIS A 28 -17.72 9.78 12.92
N ARG A 29 -17.92 10.20 14.18
CA ARG A 29 -16.99 9.89 15.27
C ARG A 29 -16.84 8.39 15.49
N ILE A 30 -17.93 7.63 15.37
CA ILE A 30 -17.89 6.17 15.47
C ILE A 30 -17.08 5.58 14.29
N TYR A 31 -17.29 6.08 13.07
CA TYR A 31 -16.52 5.63 11.90
C TYR A 31 -15.03 5.96 12.02
N GLU A 32 -14.67 7.14 12.53
CA GLU A 32 -13.28 7.51 12.84
C GLU A 32 -12.68 6.48 13.80
N LEU A 33 -13.31 6.23 14.96
CA LEU A 33 -12.83 5.26 15.94
C LEU A 33 -12.67 3.84 15.36
N ILE A 34 -13.55 3.44 14.44
CA ILE A 34 -13.51 2.11 13.83
C ILE A 34 -12.45 2.02 12.75
N PHE A 35 -12.31 3.04 11.89
CA PHE A 35 -11.50 2.97 10.68
C PHE A 35 -10.11 3.59 10.82
N GLU A 36 -9.91 4.54 11.73
CA GLU A 36 -8.67 5.30 11.86
C GLU A 36 -7.48 4.43 12.29
N ASP A 37 -6.29 4.99 12.02
CA ASP A 37 -4.99 4.55 12.47
C ASP A 37 -4.58 3.15 12.02
N LYS A 38 -4.82 2.86 10.74
CA LYS A 38 -4.32 1.67 10.07
C LYS A 38 -3.51 1.98 8.83
N VAL A 39 -2.79 0.95 8.41
CA VAL A 39 -2.17 0.87 7.10
C VAL A 39 -2.96 -0.13 6.28
N ILE A 40 -3.53 0.31 5.17
CA ILE A 40 -4.20 -0.53 4.18
C ILE A 40 -3.19 -0.80 3.07
N ALA A 41 -2.62 -2.00 3.11
CA ALA A 41 -1.53 -2.38 2.23
C ALA A 41 -2.05 -3.21 1.06
N PHE A 42 -1.68 -2.83 -0.15
CA PHE A 42 -2.12 -3.43 -1.41
C PHE A 42 -1.00 -4.23 -2.06
N MET A 43 -1.37 -5.36 -2.67
CA MET A 43 -0.46 -6.24 -3.40
C MET A 43 -1.21 -7.00 -4.50
N LEU A 44 -0.47 -7.44 -5.51
CA LEU A 44 -0.96 -8.40 -6.51
C LEU A 44 -0.73 -9.83 -6.03
N SER A 45 -1.60 -10.72 -6.51
CA SER A 45 -1.73 -12.08 -5.99
C SER A 45 -1.77 -13.12 -7.10
N GLY A 46 -0.77 -13.18 -7.98
CA GLY A 46 -0.70 -14.16 -9.08
C GLY A 46 -1.96 -14.23 -9.98
N GLY A 47 -2.87 -13.28 -9.85
CA GLY A 47 -4.20 -13.27 -10.43
C GLY A 47 -4.69 -11.83 -10.59
N PRO A 48 -5.77 -11.61 -11.35
CA PRO A 48 -6.12 -10.28 -11.87
C PRO A 48 -6.72 -9.34 -10.81
N LYS A 49 -6.88 -9.81 -9.57
CA LYS A 49 -7.58 -9.06 -8.53
C LYS A 49 -6.58 -8.44 -7.58
N LEU A 50 -6.67 -7.12 -7.46
CA LEU A 50 -6.05 -6.35 -6.40
C LEU A 50 -6.52 -6.88 -5.04
N ARG A 51 -5.57 -7.12 -4.13
CA ARG A 51 -5.89 -7.55 -2.77
C ARG A 51 -5.31 -6.58 -1.75
N HIS A 52 -5.91 -6.55 -0.54
CA HIS A 52 -5.46 -5.69 0.56
C HIS A 52 -5.37 -6.37 1.92
N CYS A 53 -4.32 -6.04 2.68
CA CYS A 53 -4.18 -6.36 4.10
C CYS A 53 -4.39 -5.09 4.94
N VAL A 54 -4.79 -5.26 6.20
CA VAL A 54 -4.88 -4.15 7.16
C VAL A 54 -3.87 -4.39 8.28
N CYS A 55 -2.89 -3.52 8.42
CA CYS A 55 -1.95 -3.54 9.53
C CYS A 55 -2.36 -2.53 10.61
N PRO A 56 -2.41 -2.93 11.90
CA PRO A 56 -2.78 -2.03 12.98
C PRO A 56 -1.69 -1.04 13.39
N SER A 57 -0.47 -1.19 12.89
CA SER A 57 0.73 -0.49 13.37
C SER A 57 1.04 0.78 12.57
N LYS A 58 0.15 1.77 12.52
CA LYS A 58 0.41 3.04 11.82
C LYS A 58 1.64 3.76 12.37
N GLY A 59 2.40 4.42 11.49
CA GLY A 59 3.59 5.19 11.83
C GLY A 59 4.85 4.36 12.05
N GLN A 60 4.75 3.03 11.91
CA GLN A 60 5.92 2.17 11.84
C GLN A 60 6.54 2.27 10.44
N LYS A 61 7.87 2.25 10.37
CA LYS A 61 8.58 2.44 9.11
C LYS A 61 8.40 1.30 8.11
N TYR A 62 7.91 0.14 8.55
CA TYR A 62 7.97 -1.06 7.74
C TYR A 62 6.74 -1.93 7.87
N HIS A 63 6.16 -2.29 6.71
CA HIS A 63 5.04 -3.20 6.61
C HIS A 63 5.33 -4.26 5.55
N PHE A 64 5.77 -5.44 5.97
CA PHE A 64 5.91 -6.57 5.05
C PHE A 64 4.64 -7.42 5.06
N LEU A 65 3.93 -7.48 3.95
CA LEU A 65 2.85 -8.41 3.73
C LEU A 65 3.37 -9.75 3.23
N GLY A 66 3.03 -10.81 3.95
CA GLY A 66 3.23 -12.19 3.54
C GLY A 66 1.90 -12.91 3.33
N TYR A 67 1.91 -13.92 2.47
CA TYR A 67 0.78 -14.84 2.32
C TYR A 67 0.65 -15.76 3.53
N LYS A 68 -0.59 -16.00 3.97
CA LYS A 68 -0.93 -17.11 4.85
C LYS A 68 -1.81 -18.08 4.05
N ILE A 69 -1.38 -19.34 3.98
CA ILE A 69 -2.19 -20.43 3.41
C ILE A 69 -3.12 -21.01 4.49
N GLN A 70 -2.77 -20.83 5.77
CA GLN A 70 -3.46 -21.39 6.92
C GLN A 70 -4.22 -20.26 7.66
N ASP A 71 -5.41 -20.57 8.21
CA ASP A 71 -6.24 -19.71 9.08
C ASP A 71 -7.25 -18.74 8.43
N GLY A 72 -7.57 -18.88 7.15
CA GLY A 72 -8.67 -18.14 6.51
C GLY A 72 -8.45 -16.62 6.34
N SER A 73 -7.31 -16.10 6.79
CA SER A 73 -6.73 -14.85 6.30
C SER A 73 -5.75 -15.19 5.18
N TRP A 74 -5.86 -14.52 4.03
CA TRP A 74 -4.99 -14.79 2.90
C TRP A 74 -3.63 -14.08 3.02
N CYS A 75 -3.49 -13.10 3.92
CA CYS A 75 -2.25 -12.37 4.18
C CYS A 75 -2.10 -11.99 5.66
N LYS A 76 -0.86 -11.70 6.07
CA LYS A 76 -0.52 -11.03 7.35
C LYS A 76 0.57 -9.99 7.13
N CYS A 77 0.62 -8.99 8.01
CA CYS A 77 1.83 -8.17 8.16
C CYS A 77 2.86 -8.94 8.99
N LEU A 78 3.90 -9.46 8.32
CA LEU A 78 4.99 -10.23 8.91
C LEU A 78 5.85 -9.40 9.87
N THR A 79 5.98 -8.09 9.64
CA THR A 79 6.80 -7.21 10.48
C THR A 79 6.28 -7.11 11.92
N HIS A 80 4.97 -7.09 12.10
CA HIS A 80 4.38 -6.72 13.39
C HIS A 80 3.77 -7.89 14.16
N ASP A 81 3.86 -9.11 13.63
CA ASP A 81 3.28 -10.38 14.13
C ASP A 81 1.91 -10.24 14.82
N LYS A 82 1.12 -9.27 14.37
CA LYS A 82 -0.24 -9.01 14.82
C LYS A 82 -1.14 -9.51 13.72
N ASP A 83 -1.93 -10.53 14.04
CA ASP A 83 -2.93 -11.04 13.14
C ASP A 83 -3.84 -9.91 12.67
N SER A 84 -3.79 -9.64 11.37
CA SER A 84 -4.66 -8.70 10.67
C SER A 84 -6.06 -9.29 10.50
N THR A 85 -6.66 -9.82 11.57
CA THR A 85 -7.97 -10.50 11.51
C THR A 85 -9.14 -9.52 11.55
N SER A 86 -8.87 -8.23 11.62
CA SER A 86 -9.89 -7.20 11.55
C SER A 86 -10.46 -7.12 10.12
N LYS A 87 -11.40 -8.02 9.81
CA LYS A 87 -12.38 -7.87 8.74
C LYS A 87 -13.18 -6.60 9.07
N ARG A 88 -12.73 -5.43 8.63
CA ARG A 88 -13.40 -4.12 8.79
C ARG A 88 -14.40 -3.82 7.67
N LEU A 89 -14.29 -4.55 6.57
CA LEU A 89 -15.27 -4.52 5.49
C LEU A 89 -16.72 -4.85 5.90
N PRO A 90 -17.03 -5.69 6.92
CA PRO A 90 -18.42 -5.97 7.28
C PRO A 90 -19.24 -4.71 7.58
N LEU A 91 -18.64 -3.69 8.22
CA LEU A 91 -19.37 -2.45 8.50
C LEU A 91 -19.69 -1.69 7.20
N LEU A 92 -18.70 -1.53 6.31
CA LEU A 92 -18.89 -0.90 4.99
C LEU A 92 -19.86 -1.67 4.10
N LEU A 93 -19.96 -2.97 4.30
CA LEU A 93 -20.86 -3.87 3.57
C LEU A 93 -22.25 -3.99 4.23
N THR A 94 -22.48 -3.34 5.36
CA THR A 94 -23.75 -3.43 6.09
C THR A 94 -24.87 -2.73 5.31
N CYS A 95 -24.67 -1.48 4.89
CA CYS A 95 -25.65 -0.75 4.07
C CYS A 95 -25.02 0.41 3.29
N ARG A 96 -25.76 0.93 2.30
CA ARG A 96 -25.29 2.00 1.40
C ARG A 96 -25.04 3.32 2.14
N GLN A 97 -25.84 3.63 3.15
CA GLN A 97 -25.67 4.87 3.91
C GLN A 97 -24.38 4.85 4.74
N ILE A 98 -24.13 3.78 5.50
CA ILE A 98 -22.87 3.62 6.24
C ILE A 98 -21.69 3.74 5.29
N TYR A 99 -21.72 3.06 4.13
CA TYR A 99 -20.67 3.19 3.12
C TYR A 99 -20.49 4.65 2.69
N SER A 100 -21.56 5.34 2.32
CA SER A 100 -21.49 6.72 1.82
C SER A 100 -21.01 7.74 2.86
N GLU A 101 -21.31 7.52 4.13
CA GLU A 101 -20.89 8.39 5.24
C GLU A 101 -19.43 8.13 5.65
N SER A 102 -18.94 6.89 5.51
CA SER A 102 -17.65 6.48 6.10
C SER A 102 -16.53 6.23 5.09
N VAL A 103 -16.82 6.06 3.81
CA VAL A 103 -15.78 5.71 2.80
C VAL A 103 -14.68 6.76 2.72
N ASP A 104 -15.02 8.06 2.82
CA ASP A 104 -14.01 9.12 2.81
C ASP A 104 -13.13 9.06 4.07
N ILE A 105 -13.71 8.74 5.23
CA ILE A 105 -12.97 8.58 6.50
C ILE A 105 -11.97 7.42 6.37
N LEU A 106 -12.41 6.28 5.80
CA LEU A 106 -11.55 5.14 5.54
C LEU A 106 -10.32 5.53 4.73
N TRP A 107 -10.47 6.26 3.62
CA TRP A 107 -9.33 6.59 2.75
C TRP A 107 -8.49 7.75 3.28
N SER A 108 -9.10 8.71 4.00
CA SER A 108 -8.40 9.92 4.44
C SER A 108 -7.62 9.79 5.74
N HIS A 109 -8.02 8.87 6.63
CA HIS A 109 -7.40 8.71 7.95
C HIS A 109 -6.40 7.53 8.02
N ASN A 110 -6.35 6.72 6.97
CA ASN A 110 -5.46 5.57 6.85
C ASN A 110 -4.31 5.83 5.89
N THR A 111 -3.20 5.14 6.13
CA THR A 111 -2.09 5.09 5.18
C THR A 111 -2.36 4.03 4.13
N ILE A 112 -2.22 4.39 2.86
CA ILE A 112 -2.28 3.44 1.76
C ILE A 112 -0.85 3.00 1.46
N HIS A 113 -0.57 1.71 1.57
CA HIS A 113 0.77 1.17 1.37
C HIS A 113 0.81 0.29 0.13
N LEU A 114 1.75 0.54 -0.78
CA LEU A 114 1.96 -0.26 -1.98
C LEU A 114 3.21 -1.12 -1.78
N GLN A 115 3.02 -2.43 -1.71
CA GLN A 115 4.14 -3.38 -1.67
C GLN A 115 4.45 -3.84 -3.09
N ILE A 116 5.58 -3.40 -3.63
CA ILE A 116 5.99 -3.62 -5.02
C ILE A 116 7.20 -4.55 -5.02
N MET A 117 7.00 -5.79 -5.47
CA MET A 117 8.02 -6.85 -5.45
C MET A 117 8.71 -7.07 -6.79
N ASP A 118 8.13 -6.54 -7.87
CA ASP A 118 8.71 -6.48 -9.20
C ASP A 118 8.04 -5.37 -10.03
N SER A 119 8.46 -5.16 -11.27
CA SER A 119 7.93 -4.11 -12.13
C SER A 119 6.45 -4.29 -12.49
N SER A 120 5.94 -5.53 -12.53
CA SER A 120 4.53 -5.80 -12.82
C SER A 120 3.58 -5.27 -11.73
N ASP A 121 4.09 -5.08 -10.50
CA ASP A 121 3.37 -4.48 -9.39
C ASP A 121 3.19 -2.95 -9.51
N PHE A 122 3.89 -2.27 -10.44
CA PHE A 122 3.70 -0.82 -10.66
C PHE A 122 2.27 -0.46 -11.07
N ARG A 123 1.50 -1.42 -11.62
CA ARG A 123 0.08 -1.21 -11.95
C ARG A 123 -0.86 -1.13 -10.75
N ILE A 124 -0.41 -1.53 -9.54
CA ILE A 124 -1.27 -1.58 -8.34
C ILE A 124 -2.05 -0.27 -8.15
N LEU A 125 -1.39 0.87 -8.31
CA LEU A 125 -2.02 2.17 -8.10
C LEU A 125 -3.05 2.51 -9.20
N SER A 126 -2.79 2.10 -10.45
CA SER A 126 -3.73 2.24 -11.56
C SER A 126 -4.97 1.36 -11.36
N ASP A 127 -4.76 0.11 -10.92
CA ASP A 127 -5.84 -0.81 -10.57
C ASP A 127 -6.68 -0.27 -9.40
N LEU A 128 -6.02 0.29 -8.37
CA LEU A 128 -6.70 0.93 -7.24
C LEU A 128 -7.52 2.14 -7.70
N LYS A 129 -6.95 3.01 -8.54
CA LYS A 129 -7.66 4.16 -9.12
C LYS A 129 -8.89 3.72 -9.91
N SER A 130 -8.79 2.62 -10.65
CA SER A 130 -9.89 2.08 -11.46
C SER A 130 -10.98 1.41 -10.61
N ALA A 131 -10.60 0.82 -9.48
CA ALA A 131 -11.52 0.18 -8.55
C ALA A 131 -12.27 1.18 -7.64
N LEU A 132 -11.70 2.37 -7.40
CA LEU A 132 -12.28 3.38 -6.53
C LEU A 132 -13.09 4.43 -7.31
N SER A 133 -14.11 5.00 -6.66
CA SER A 133 -14.73 6.22 -7.17
C SER A 133 -13.72 7.37 -7.15
N SER A 134 -13.87 8.34 -8.07
CA SER A 134 -13.01 9.53 -8.08
C SER A 134 -12.96 10.22 -6.71
N ARG A 135 -14.11 10.37 -6.04
CA ARG A 135 -14.19 10.90 -4.68
C ARG A 135 -13.32 10.12 -3.68
N SER A 136 -13.41 8.79 -3.67
CA SER A 136 -12.64 7.93 -2.76
C SER A 136 -11.15 7.99 -3.04
N PHE A 137 -10.76 7.95 -4.31
CA PHE A 137 -9.35 8.06 -4.71
C PHE A 137 -8.75 9.40 -4.29
N HIS A 138 -9.49 10.50 -4.48
CA HIS A 138 -9.07 11.83 -4.01
C HIS A 138 -9.18 12.00 -2.48
N ALA A 139 -9.78 11.07 -1.74
CA ALA A 139 -9.79 11.12 -0.29
C ALA A 139 -8.48 10.61 0.33
N ILE A 140 -7.65 9.86 -0.42
CA ILE A 140 -6.35 9.35 0.04
C ILE A 140 -5.43 10.53 0.42
N ARG A 141 -4.95 10.54 1.67
CA ARG A 141 -4.07 11.61 2.19
C ARG A 141 -2.62 11.17 2.43
N LEU A 142 -2.39 9.89 2.68
CA LEU A 142 -1.07 9.34 2.99
C LEU A 142 -0.80 8.12 2.10
N LEU A 143 0.31 8.17 1.38
CA LEU A 143 0.77 7.08 0.51
C LEU A 143 2.16 6.64 0.94
N GLU A 144 2.30 5.33 1.10
CA GLU A 144 3.57 4.65 1.31
C GLU A 144 3.85 3.74 0.12
N ILE A 145 5.08 3.76 -0.38
CA ILE A 145 5.52 2.93 -1.51
C ILE A 145 6.76 2.17 -1.06
N SER A 146 6.74 0.85 -1.15
CA SER A 146 7.87 -0.01 -0.82
C SER A 146 8.25 -0.85 -2.04
N PHE A 147 9.31 -0.43 -2.74
CA PHE A 147 9.88 -1.19 -3.86
C PHE A 147 11.02 -2.08 -3.38
N LEU A 148 10.84 -3.40 -3.53
CA LEU A 148 11.75 -4.48 -3.08
C LEU A 148 12.16 -4.45 -1.61
N HIS A 149 11.64 -3.49 -0.83
CA HIS A 149 11.96 -3.31 0.58
C HIS A 149 11.68 -4.56 1.42
N ALA A 150 10.68 -5.32 0.98
CA ALA A 150 10.23 -6.55 1.61
C ALA A 150 10.88 -7.83 1.05
N CYS A 151 11.68 -7.72 -0.02
CA CYS A 151 12.42 -8.87 -0.53
C CYS A 151 13.51 -9.28 0.47
N LEU A 152 13.58 -10.58 0.76
CA LEU A 152 14.65 -11.18 1.56
C LEU A 152 15.81 -11.64 0.69
N ASP A 153 15.54 -11.90 -0.58
CA ASP A 153 16.52 -12.38 -1.53
C ASP A 153 17.06 -11.22 -2.37
N ARG A 154 18.33 -11.33 -2.76
CA ARG A 154 18.97 -10.29 -3.56
C ARG A 154 18.46 -10.37 -4.99
N ARG A 155 17.57 -9.45 -5.37
CA ARG A 155 17.00 -9.41 -6.72
C ARG A 155 17.61 -8.31 -7.54
N ILE A 156 18.55 -8.69 -8.40
CA ILE A 156 19.06 -7.86 -9.48
C ILE A 156 17.88 -7.46 -10.38
N GLN A 157 17.66 -6.17 -10.54
CA GLN A 157 16.65 -5.62 -11.44
C GLN A 157 17.28 -5.24 -12.78
N SER A 158 16.62 -5.60 -13.88
CA SER A 158 16.89 -5.01 -15.19
C SER A 158 16.18 -3.66 -15.27
N LEU A 159 16.94 -2.57 -15.22
CA LEU A 159 16.42 -1.21 -15.36
C LEU A 159 16.48 -0.78 -16.83
N ASP A 160 15.68 -1.45 -17.64
CA ASP A 160 15.47 -1.11 -19.06
C ASP A 160 14.36 -0.06 -19.24
N ASP A 161 14.10 0.30 -20.49
CA ASP A 161 13.11 1.33 -20.81
C ASP A 161 11.69 0.95 -20.37
N GLU A 162 11.31 -0.33 -20.49
CA GLU A 162 10.00 -0.80 -20.04
C GLU A 162 9.83 -0.63 -18.53
N TRP A 163 10.87 -0.94 -17.74
CA TRP A 163 10.85 -0.72 -16.30
C TRP A 163 10.59 0.76 -15.95
N PHE A 164 11.31 1.68 -16.61
CA PHE A 164 11.16 3.12 -16.36
C PHE A 164 9.83 3.68 -16.83
N ASP A 165 9.27 3.17 -17.93
CA ASP A 165 7.94 3.55 -18.41
C ASP A 165 6.86 3.15 -17.40
N GLN A 166 6.95 1.94 -16.84
CA GLN A 166 6.01 1.48 -15.82
C GLN A 166 6.15 2.25 -14.50
N TRP A 167 7.39 2.54 -14.07
CA TRP A 167 7.66 3.40 -12.91
C TRP A 167 7.05 4.78 -13.10
N THR A 168 7.31 5.43 -14.25
CA THR A 168 6.77 6.74 -14.60
C THR A 168 5.24 6.72 -14.62
N SER A 169 4.64 5.69 -15.25
CA SER A 169 3.19 5.53 -15.30
C SER A 169 2.55 5.44 -13.92
N MET A 170 3.18 4.74 -12.97
CA MET A 170 2.70 4.70 -11.58
C MET A 170 2.68 6.10 -10.96
N TRP A 171 3.76 6.87 -11.11
CA TRP A 171 3.84 8.24 -10.59
C TRP A 171 2.88 9.21 -11.29
N ASP A 172 2.58 9.01 -12.57
CA ASP A 172 1.52 9.77 -13.25
C ASP A 172 0.16 9.54 -12.60
N VAL A 173 -0.13 8.33 -12.11
CA VAL A 173 -1.34 8.07 -11.33
C VAL A 173 -1.29 8.77 -9.97
N VAL A 174 -0.13 8.85 -9.32
CA VAL A 174 0.06 9.63 -8.07
C VAL A 174 -0.28 11.10 -8.29
N LYS A 175 0.16 11.71 -9.41
CA LYS A 175 -0.17 13.11 -9.76
C LYS A 175 -1.67 13.37 -9.85
N LEU A 176 -2.47 12.35 -10.19
CA LEU A 176 -3.93 12.47 -10.24
C LEU A 176 -4.58 12.48 -8.85
N ALA A 177 -3.89 12.05 -7.79
CA ALA A 177 -4.42 11.97 -6.44
C ALA A 177 -4.41 13.34 -5.74
N LYS A 178 -5.29 14.26 -6.18
CA LYS A 178 -5.39 15.65 -5.69
C LYS A 178 -5.53 15.84 -4.18
N GLY A 179 -5.92 14.80 -3.44
CA GLY A 179 -6.02 14.88 -1.99
C GLY A 179 -4.75 14.46 -1.25
N LEU A 180 -3.78 13.88 -1.95
CA LEU A 180 -2.57 13.35 -1.35
C LEU A 180 -1.76 14.48 -0.70
N LEU A 181 -1.36 14.27 0.55
CA LEU A 181 -0.62 15.26 1.33
C LEU A 181 0.78 14.77 1.72
N ASN A 182 0.92 13.46 1.94
CA ASN A 182 2.16 12.87 2.42
C ASN A 182 2.53 11.65 1.59
N ILE A 183 3.79 11.60 1.16
CA ILE A 183 4.39 10.46 0.49
C ILE A 183 5.63 10.02 1.25
N GLN A 184 5.74 8.71 1.48
CA GLN A 184 6.95 8.06 1.93
C GLN A 184 7.26 6.92 0.95
N ALA A 185 8.38 7.04 0.24
CA ALA A 185 8.84 6.01 -0.67
C ALA A 185 10.13 5.37 -0.15
N TRP A 186 10.18 4.04 -0.15
CA TRP A 186 11.40 3.27 0.11
C TRP A 186 11.73 2.46 -1.15
N VAL A 187 12.89 2.74 -1.73
CA VAL A 187 13.36 2.08 -2.95
C VAL A 187 14.63 1.32 -2.61
N LYS A 188 14.51 0.00 -2.43
CA LYS A 188 15.66 -0.87 -2.19
C LYS A 188 16.09 -1.50 -3.49
N MET A 189 17.37 -1.37 -3.82
CA MET A 189 17.97 -2.05 -4.96
C MET A 189 19.34 -2.56 -4.53
N ASP A 190 19.60 -3.84 -4.77
CA ASP A 190 20.90 -4.44 -4.48
C ASP A 190 21.93 -3.95 -5.49
N GLN A 191 22.94 -3.26 -4.98
CA GLN A 191 24.09 -2.76 -5.73
C GLN A 191 25.23 -3.79 -5.62
N VAL A 192 25.28 -4.74 -6.55
CA VAL A 192 26.39 -5.70 -6.66
C VAL A 192 27.30 -5.33 -7.84
N SER A 193 28.57 -5.73 -7.81
CA SER A 193 29.53 -5.44 -8.89
C SER A 193 28.97 -5.87 -10.25
N GLY A 194 28.79 -4.91 -11.16
CA GLY A 194 28.19 -5.13 -12.49
C GLY A 194 26.71 -4.77 -12.61
N ASN A 195 26.03 -4.43 -11.50
CA ASN A 195 24.64 -3.94 -11.47
C ASN A 195 24.54 -2.67 -10.61
N MET A 196 25.49 -1.76 -10.79
CA MET A 196 25.43 -0.45 -10.13
C MET A 196 24.48 0.46 -10.90
N LEU A 197 23.65 1.21 -10.17
CA LEU A 197 22.78 2.22 -10.75
C LEU A 197 23.66 3.30 -11.40
N THR A 198 23.48 3.51 -12.71
CA THR A 198 24.19 4.58 -13.41
C THR A 198 23.60 5.94 -13.07
N VAL A 199 24.36 7.01 -13.31
CA VAL A 199 23.88 8.39 -13.14
C VAL A 199 22.60 8.63 -13.95
N ASP A 200 22.56 8.15 -15.20
CA ASP A 200 21.40 8.30 -16.08
C ASP A 200 20.18 7.53 -15.57
N GLN A 201 20.39 6.31 -15.05
CA GLN A 201 19.30 5.51 -14.47
C GLN A 201 18.76 6.15 -13.19
N GLU A 202 19.63 6.71 -12.36
CA GLU A 202 19.22 7.44 -11.15
C GLU A 202 18.43 8.70 -11.51
N ALA A 203 18.88 9.46 -12.52
CA ALA A 203 18.16 10.63 -13.02
C ALA A 203 16.76 10.24 -13.53
N ARG A 204 16.65 9.16 -14.30
CA ARG A 204 15.36 8.62 -14.79
C ARG A 204 14.47 8.14 -13.66
N LEU A 205 15.04 7.54 -12.62
CA LEU A 205 14.30 7.07 -11.45
C LEU A 205 13.66 8.25 -10.69
N PHE A 206 14.40 9.34 -10.50
CA PHE A 206 13.89 10.51 -9.77
C PHE A 206 13.07 11.48 -10.63
N ALA A 207 13.25 11.51 -11.94
CA ALA A 207 12.55 12.42 -12.85
C ALA A 207 11.02 12.51 -12.60
N PRO A 208 10.25 11.41 -12.53
CA PRO A 208 8.80 11.50 -12.28
C PRO A 208 8.44 12.01 -10.88
N LEU A 209 9.34 11.88 -9.89
CA LEU A 209 9.14 12.38 -8.53
C LEU A 209 9.40 13.89 -8.46
N MET A 210 10.31 14.41 -9.29
CA MET A 210 10.61 15.84 -9.38
C MET A 210 9.41 16.66 -9.89
N GLU A 211 8.50 16.03 -10.61
CA GLU A 211 7.28 16.65 -11.13
C GLU A 211 6.13 16.73 -10.10
N LEU A 212 6.30 16.14 -8.92
CA LEU A 212 5.31 16.24 -7.86
C LEU A 212 5.46 17.56 -7.12
N ASP A 213 4.44 18.40 -7.21
CA ASP A 213 4.33 19.64 -6.47
C ASP A 213 3.32 19.54 -5.33
N CYS A 214 3.31 20.56 -4.46
CA CYS A 214 2.25 20.78 -3.47
C CYS A 214 2.08 19.71 -2.35
N MET A 215 3.07 18.83 -2.13
CA MET A 215 3.04 17.88 -1.01
C MET A 215 3.41 18.56 0.31
N ARG A 216 2.74 18.19 1.40
CA ARG A 216 3.10 18.66 2.75
C ARG A 216 4.37 17.99 3.26
N ALA A 217 4.51 16.70 2.97
CA ALA A 217 5.72 15.94 3.28
C ALA A 217 5.97 14.92 2.17
N PHE A 218 7.18 14.91 1.62
CA PHE A 218 7.59 13.95 0.61
C PHE A 218 8.99 13.47 0.96
N ASN A 219 9.09 12.20 1.35
CA ASN A 219 10.33 11.56 1.74
C ASN A 219 10.63 10.38 0.83
N VAL A 220 11.88 10.26 0.43
CA VAL A 220 12.37 9.14 -0.38
C VAL A 220 13.58 8.55 0.32
N GLU A 221 13.59 7.25 0.54
CA GLU A 221 14.72 6.52 1.09
C GLU A 221 15.24 5.52 0.06
N VAL A 222 16.56 5.52 -0.17
CA VAL A 222 17.22 4.63 -1.13
C VAL A 222 18.41 3.92 -0.47
N THR A 223 18.78 2.75 -0.98
CA THR A 223 19.87 1.93 -0.39
C THR A 223 21.23 2.12 -1.05
N TRP A 224 21.32 2.86 -2.16
CA TRP A 224 22.59 3.06 -2.85
C TRP A 224 23.24 4.40 -2.47
N PRO A 225 24.59 4.45 -2.46
CA PRO A 225 25.33 5.66 -2.10
C PRO A 225 25.08 6.80 -3.10
N ALA A 226 25.41 8.02 -2.67
CA ALA A 226 25.38 9.17 -3.56
C ALA A 226 26.44 9.04 -4.66
N ASN A 227 26.16 9.64 -5.82
CA ASN A 227 27.18 9.98 -6.79
C ASN A 227 27.19 11.51 -6.98
N GLU A 228 28.36 12.08 -7.32
CA GLU A 228 28.52 13.53 -7.40
C GLU A 228 27.55 14.20 -8.38
N ALA A 229 27.20 13.51 -9.47
CA ALA A 229 26.28 14.02 -10.48
C ALA A 229 24.83 14.06 -9.99
N SER A 230 24.41 13.10 -9.17
CA SER A 230 23.05 13.02 -8.65
C SER A 230 22.79 13.97 -7.50
N GLU A 231 23.80 14.30 -6.70
CA GLU A 231 23.65 15.36 -5.69
C GLU A 231 23.32 16.70 -6.35
N ALA A 232 23.99 17.04 -7.45
CA ALA A 232 23.71 18.27 -8.20
C ALA A 232 22.29 18.28 -8.78
N LEU A 233 21.81 17.13 -9.28
CA LEU A 233 20.45 17.00 -9.83
C LEU A 233 19.36 17.21 -8.76
N LEU A 234 19.64 16.84 -7.51
CA LEU A 234 18.65 16.73 -6.44
C LEU A 234 18.69 17.90 -5.45
N LEU A 235 19.49 18.93 -5.71
CA LEU A 235 19.59 20.13 -4.85
C LEU A 235 18.23 20.80 -4.61
N ASP A 236 17.39 20.84 -5.64
CA ASP A 236 16.06 21.47 -5.61
C ASP A 236 14.93 20.43 -5.65
N ALA A 237 15.19 19.20 -5.21
CA ALA A 237 14.17 18.16 -5.20
C ALA A 237 12.97 18.54 -4.31
N PRO A 238 11.72 18.25 -4.73
CA PRO A 238 10.53 18.50 -3.92
C PRO A 238 10.36 17.48 -2.78
N PHE A 239 11.37 16.64 -2.55
CA PHE A 239 11.40 15.60 -1.54
C PHE A 239 12.69 15.62 -0.74
N HIS A 240 12.60 15.13 0.49
CA HIS A 240 13.75 14.85 1.32
C HIS A 240 14.28 13.45 1.01
N LEU A 241 15.49 13.40 0.42
CA LEU A 241 16.17 12.15 0.12
C LEU A 241 17.03 11.70 1.31
N VAL A 242 16.84 10.45 1.74
CA VAL A 242 17.71 9.75 2.69
C VAL A 242 18.37 8.59 1.97
N ARG A 243 19.69 8.47 2.12
CA ARG A 243 20.44 7.30 1.64
C ARG A 243 20.81 6.47 2.86
N ASN A 244 20.26 5.27 2.93
CA ASN A 244 20.44 4.39 4.07
C ASN A 244 20.65 2.94 3.60
N ASP A 245 21.89 2.49 3.70
CA ASP A 245 22.28 1.10 3.41
C ASP A 245 22.28 0.22 4.69
N GLU A 246 21.89 0.78 5.83
CA GLU A 246 21.76 -0.03 7.04
C GLU A 246 20.62 -1.06 6.86
N PRO A 247 20.82 -2.30 7.37
CA PRO A 247 19.71 -3.23 7.51
C PRO A 247 18.61 -2.55 8.33
N ILE A 248 17.37 -2.62 7.85
CA ILE A 248 16.24 -1.95 8.49
C ILE A 248 16.14 -2.49 9.93
N PRO A 249 16.18 -1.61 10.95
CA PRO A 249 15.95 -2.03 12.33
C PRO A 249 14.64 -2.81 12.41
N ASP A 250 14.64 -3.93 13.13
CA ASP A 250 13.47 -4.81 13.27
C ASP A 250 13.00 -5.53 11.99
N LYS A 251 13.79 -5.56 10.90
CA LYS A 251 13.55 -6.54 9.83
C LYS A 251 13.73 -7.92 10.46
N PRO A 252 12.69 -8.76 10.55
CA PRO A 252 12.88 -10.11 11.04
C PRO A 252 13.92 -10.79 10.14
N GLU A 253 14.98 -11.33 10.74
CA GLU A 253 15.79 -12.36 10.10
C GLU A 253 14.86 -13.54 9.86
N LEU A 254 14.14 -13.50 8.73
CA LEU A 254 13.28 -14.58 8.33
C LEU A 254 14.21 -15.75 8.02
N VAL A 255 14.30 -16.67 8.99
CA VAL A 255 14.81 -18.02 8.76
C VAL A 255 13.94 -18.59 7.66
N VAL A 256 14.44 -18.51 6.41
CA VAL A 256 13.76 -19.09 5.26
C VAL A 256 13.84 -20.60 5.45
N GLU A 257 12.88 -21.18 6.16
CA GLU A 257 12.54 -22.57 5.93
C GLU A 257 11.98 -22.62 4.51
N THR A 258 12.82 -23.05 3.57
CA THR A 258 12.42 -23.36 2.20
C THR A 258 11.34 -24.43 2.27
N VAL A 259 10.08 -24.01 2.24
CA VAL A 259 8.97 -24.93 2.01
C VAL A 259 9.03 -25.29 0.54
N ASP A 260 9.58 -26.46 0.26
CA ASP A 260 9.61 -27.08 -1.06
C ASP A 260 8.16 -27.24 -1.53
N CYS A 261 7.72 -26.38 -2.46
CA CYS A 261 6.39 -26.49 -3.09
C CYS A 261 6.34 -27.56 -4.18
N SER A 262 7.26 -28.52 -4.19
CA SER A 262 7.31 -29.63 -5.15
C SER A 262 6.56 -30.86 -4.64
N LEU A 263 5.27 -30.75 -4.31
CA LEU A 263 4.39 -31.90 -4.15
C LEU A 263 2.95 -31.56 -4.55
N GLY A 264 2.46 -32.20 -5.63
CA GLY A 264 1.02 -32.33 -5.86
C GLY A 264 0.51 -32.21 -7.29
N SER A 265 1.16 -32.84 -8.27
CA SER A 265 0.46 -33.29 -9.48
C SER A 265 0.41 -34.81 -9.47
N SER A 266 -0.71 -35.32 -8.94
CA SER A 266 -1.18 -36.70 -9.08
C SER A 266 -2.49 -36.68 -9.85
#